data_AF-A0A0G1JUA3-F1
#
_entry.id   AF-A0A0G1JUA3-F1
#
_cell.length_a   1.000
_cell.length_b   1.000
_cell.length_c   1.000
_cell.angle_alpha   90.00
_cell.angle_beta   90.00
_cell.angle_gamma   90.00
#
_symmetry.space_group_name_H-M   'P 1'
#
loop_
_entity.id
_entity.type
_entity.pdbx_description
1 polymer ?
#
loop_
_entity_poly.entity_id
_entity_poly.type
_entity_poly.pdbx_seq_one_letter_code
_entity_poly.pdbx_strand_id
1 'polypeptide(L)' 'KRAKDLAAGGTLPYKTESKSPIIHLALGPITQNEQDLIDNVNETLRAIGSTRIKSAFLSCTHTPSVRLNLSSI' A
#
# COMPACT_ATOMS: atom_id res chain seq x y z
N LYS A 1 3.33 -4.17 18.82
CA LYS A 1 2.05 -3.42 18.88
C LYS A 1 1.58 -3.08 17.46
N ARG A 2 2.25 -2.18 16.72
CA ARG A 2 1.87 -1.79 15.33
C ARG A 2 1.59 -2.94 14.33
N ALA A 3 2.34 -4.04 14.35
CA ALA A 3 2.07 -5.18 13.45
C ALA A 3 0.72 -5.87 13.71
N LYS A 4 0.20 -5.82 14.95
CA LYS A 4 -1.11 -6.37 15.31
C LYS A 4 -2.25 -5.42 14.93
N ASP A 5 -1.99 -4.10 14.92
CA ASP A 5 -2.98 -3.09 14.53
C ASP A 5 -3.21 -3.09 13.00
N LEU A 6 -2.17 -3.36 12.20
CA LEU A 6 -2.32 -3.56 10.74
C LEU A 6 -3.10 -4.84 10.40
N ALA A 7 -2.87 -5.92 11.14
CA ALA A 7 -3.64 -7.16 10.98
C ALA A 7 -5.10 -7.03 11.47
N ALA A 8 -5.42 -5.99 12.24
CA ALA A 8 -6.74 -5.75 12.81
C ALA A 8 -7.55 -4.65 12.06
N GLY A 9 -7.08 -4.18 10.90
CA GLY A 9 -7.78 -3.15 10.11
C GLY A 9 -7.63 -1.72 10.65
N GLY A 10 -6.53 -1.42 11.35
CA GLY A 10 -6.24 -0.07 11.83
C GLY A 10 -6.07 0.95 10.69
N THR A 11 -6.65 2.13 10.86
CA THR A 11 -6.55 3.21 9.86
C THR A 11 -5.12 3.76 9.80
N LEU A 12 -4.55 3.79 8.59
CA LEU A 12 -3.22 4.33 8.36
C LEU A 12 -3.32 5.74 7.76
N PRO A 13 -2.92 6.78 8.51
CA PRO A 13 -2.87 8.12 7.95
C PRO A 13 -1.75 8.18 6.91
N TYR A 14 -2.12 8.38 5.64
CA TYR A 14 -1.16 8.61 4.58
C TYR A 14 -1.00 10.11 4.34
N LYS A 15 0.24 10.58 4.26
CA LYS A 15 0.59 11.97 3.95
C LYS A 15 1.58 11.98 2.79
N THR A 16 1.42 12.94 1.90
CA THR A 16 2.38 13.19 0.83
C THR A 16 3.68 13.74 1.40
N GLU A 17 4.82 13.31 0.87
CA GLU A 17 6.09 13.92 1.22
C GLU A 17 6.14 15.39 0.75
N SER A 18 6.75 16.27 1.54
CA SER A 18 6.83 17.69 1.20
C SER A 18 7.74 17.98 -0.01
N LYS A 19 8.66 17.06 -0.31
CA LYS A 19 9.69 17.22 -1.34
C LYS A 19 9.31 16.58 -2.68
N SER A 20 8.35 15.66 -2.69
CA SER A 20 7.88 14.97 -3.88
C SER A 20 6.47 14.42 -3.62
N PRO A 21 5.55 14.42 -4.61
CA PRO A 21 4.19 13.93 -4.45
C PRO A 21 4.15 12.39 -4.41
N ILE A 22 4.84 11.80 -3.43
CA ILE A 22 4.98 10.36 -3.21
C ILE A 22 4.36 10.02 -1.86
N ILE A 23 3.67 8.89 -1.81
CA ILE A 23 3.05 8.33 -0.61
C ILE A 23 3.71 6.98 -0.34
N HIS A 24 4.27 6.80 0.85
CA HIS A 24 4.80 5.52 1.32
C HIS A 24 3.85 4.96 2.36
N LEU A 25 3.28 3.77 2.09
CA LEU A 25 2.39 3.08 3.00
C LEU A 25 2.90 1.67 3.26
N ALA A 26 2.92 1.27 4.54
CA ALA A 26 3.14 -0.12 4.93
C ALA A 26 1.81 -0.85 4.96
N LEU A 27 1.62 -1.84 4.09
CA LEU A 27 0.37 -2.60 3.93
C LEU A 27 0.31 -3.86 4.83
N GLY A 28 1.36 -4.10 5.61
CA GLY A 28 1.46 -5.20 6.57
C GLY A 28 2.71 -6.06 6.40
N PRO A 29 2.90 -7.07 7.27
CA PRO A 29 4.03 -7.98 7.20
C PRO A 29 3.84 -9.01 6.08
N ILE A 30 4.94 -9.54 5.54
CA ILE A 30 4.92 -10.62 4.53
C ILE A 30 4.31 -11.93 5.04
N THR A 31 4.25 -12.11 6.36
CA THR A 31 3.75 -13.33 7.01
C THR A 31 2.23 -13.38 7.16
N GLN A 32 1.50 -12.35 6.72
CA GLN A 32 0.03 -12.35 6.75
C GLN A 32 -0.54 -13.14 5.58
N ASN A 33 -1.82 -13.49 5.64
CA ASN A 33 -2.48 -14.19 4.55
C ASN A 33 -2.46 -13.37 3.26
N GLU A 34 -2.30 -14.07 2.14
CA GLU A 34 -2.23 -13.46 0.80
C GLU A 34 -3.53 -12.73 0.44
N GLN A 35 -4.68 -13.26 0.85
CA GLN A 35 -5.98 -12.65 0.59
C GLN A 35 -6.15 -11.29 1.30
N ASP A 36 -5.80 -11.24 2.59
CA ASP A 36 -5.83 -10.00 3.38
C ASP A 36 -4.87 -8.93 2.81
N LEU A 37 -3.72 -9.34 2.26
CA LEU A 37 -2.79 -8.46 1.56
C LEU A 37 -3.40 -7.83 0.31
N ILE A 38 -4.04 -8.65 -0.52
CA ILE A 38 -4.68 -8.21 -1.76
C ILE A 38 -5.80 -7.21 -1.45
N ASP A 39 -6.61 -7.51 -0.44
CA ASP A 39 -7.71 -6.66 -0.02
C ASP A 39 -7.20 -5.31 0.51
N ASN A 40 -6.15 -5.31 1.33
CA ASN A 40 -5.51 -4.09 1.83
C ASN A 40 -4.92 -3.22 0.69
N VAL A 41 -4.33 -3.82 -0.33
CA VAL A 41 -3.82 -3.12 -1.52
C VAL A 41 -4.98 -2.48 -2.29
N ASN A 42 -6.04 -3.23 -2.54
CA ASN A 42 -7.20 -2.78 -3.28
C ASN A 42 -7.92 -1.62 -2.57
N GLU A 43 -8.14 -1.73 -1.26
CA GLU A 43 -8.75 -0.68 -0.46
C GLU A 43 -7.88 0.58 -0.41
N THR A 44 -6.55 0.43 -0.33
CA THR A 44 -5.63 1.56 -0.40
C THR A 44 -5.71 2.29 -1.74
N LEU A 45 -5.74 1.53 -2.85
CA LEU A 45 -5.83 2.10 -4.19
C LEU A 45 -7.19 2.78 -4.43
N ARG A 46 -8.27 2.21 -3.91
CA ARG A 46 -9.61 2.83 -3.90
C ARG A 46 -9.63 4.12 -3.08
N ALA A 47 -9.03 4.12 -1.88
CA ALA A 47 -9.00 5.28 -0.98
C ALA A 47 -8.19 6.46 -1.52
N ILE A 48 -7.11 6.20 -2.27
CA ILE A 48 -6.29 7.24 -2.93
C ILE A 48 -6.95 7.73 -4.23
N GLY A 49 -7.64 6.83 -4.94
CA GLY A 49 -8.30 7.08 -6.21
C GLY A 49 -7.38 6.88 -7.41
N SER A 50 -7.73 5.93 -8.28
CA SER A 50 -6.93 5.52 -9.46
C SER A 50 -6.58 6.68 -10.41
N THR A 51 -7.43 7.70 -10.52
CA THR A 51 -7.21 8.88 -11.36
C THR A 51 -6.03 9.76 -10.89
N ARG A 52 -5.64 9.66 -9.61
CA ARG A 52 -4.56 10.47 -9.02
C ARG A 52 -3.20 9.77 -9.01
N ILE A 53 -3.15 8.51 -9.45
CA ILE A 53 -1.95 7.67 -9.35
C ILE A 53 -1.27 7.58 -10.72
N LYS A 54 -0.09 8.19 -10.86
CA LYS A 54 0.72 8.09 -12.09
C LYS A 54 1.46 6.75 -12.19
N SER A 55 1.89 6.20 -11.06
CA SER A 55 2.61 4.94 -10.97
C SER A 55 2.55 4.40 -9.55
N ALA A 56 2.28 3.11 -9.40
CA ALA A 56 2.32 2.41 -8.13
C ALA A 56 3.41 1.34 -8.16
N PHE A 57 4.16 1.25 -7.07
CA PHE A 57 5.26 0.29 -6.89
C PHE A 57 5.08 -0.43 -5.57
N LEU A 58 5.19 -1.75 -5.59
CA LEU A 58 5.21 -2.59 -4.40
C LEU A 58 6.65 -3.04 -4.13
N SER A 59 7.13 -2.86 -2.91
CA SER A 59 8.47 -3.29 -2.50
C SER A 59 8.45 -3.79 -1.06
N CYS A 60 9.34 -4.73 -0.73
CA CYS A 60 9.63 -5.10 0.66
C CYS A 60 10.94 -4.43 1.11
N THR A 61 11.21 -4.47 2.42
CA THR A 61 12.32 -3.76 3.07
C THR A 61 13.69 -4.01 2.42
N HIS A 62 13.91 -5.17 1.79
CA HIS A 62 15.19 -5.54 1.17
C HIS A 62 15.05 -6.17 -0.22
N THR A 63 13.91 -5.98 -0.90
CA THR A 63 13.69 -6.57 -2.23
C THR A 63 13.50 -5.51 -3.31
N PRO A 64 13.86 -5.82 -4.57
CA PRO A 64 13.57 -4.93 -5.68
C PRO A 64 12.06 -4.71 -5.82
N SER A 65 11.69 -3.51 -6.27
CA SER A 65 10.29 -3.12 -6.43
C SER A 65 9.66 -3.72 -7.68
N VAL A 66 8.38 -4.11 -7.58
CA VAL A 66 7.54 -4.52 -8.71
C VAL A 66 6.56 -3.39 -9.04
N ARG A 67 6.45 -3.03 -10.32
CA ARG A 67 5.48 -2.03 -10.79
C ARG A 67 4.11 -2.67 -10.91
N LEU A 68 3.11 -2.09 -10.25
CA LEU A 68 1.73 -2.55 -10.34
C LEU A 68 1.07 -1.94 -11.58
N ASN A 69 0.30 -2.76 -12.31
CA ASN A 69 -0.49 -2.30 -13.44
C ASN A 69 -1.85 -1.79 -12.94
N LEU A 70 -2.00 -0.45 -12.95
CA LEU A 70 -3.21 0.24 -12.51
C LEU A 70 -4.36 0.14 -13.53
N SER A 71 -4.11 -0.42 -14.72
CA SER A 71 -5.12 -0.58 -15.78
C SER A 71 -6.05 -1.77 -15.56
N SER A 72 -5.76 -2.61 -14.55
CA SER A 72 -6.49 -3.86 -14.28
C SER A 72 -7.39 -3.80 -13.04
N ILE A 73 -7.61 -2.60 -12.49
CA ILE A 73 -8.41 -2.32 -11.28
C ILE A 73 -9.66 -1.53 -11.66
#